data_AF-A0ABD3IZT3-F1
#
_entry.id   AF-A0ABD3IZT3-F1
#
_cell.length_a   1.000
_cell.length_b   1.000
_cell.length_c   1.000
_cell.angle_alpha   90.00
_cell.angle_beta   90.00
_cell.angle_gamma   90.00
#
_symmetry.space_group_name_H-M   'P 1'
#
loop_
_entity.id
_entity.type
_entity.pdbx_description
1 polymer ?
#
loop_
_entity_poly.entity_id
_entity_poly.type
_entity_poly.pdbx_seq_one_letter_code
_entity_poly.pdbx_strand_id
1 'polypeptide(L)'
;MKMEYTSLELQVISCEDLRAFNFFQKLSVFVTVSIVAGDGRKKQPYPALQLRHRTPTSKGGHRNPEWNHEVEFDLSAILPQDYPGLSLKFDVRLPSVVGSRSIGEVRTSLQELVNEFNGTVQFRRYQLKNDDGKGIGVLNFRYKLCGKSDKVDNELARIKPSSRAPVPGHDATNFS
;
A
#
# COMPACT_ATOMS: atom_id res chain seq x y z
N MET A 1 19.96 -15.42 -3.41
CA MET A 1 19.04 -15.33 -4.57
C MET A 1 18.22 -14.06 -4.37
N LYS A 2 18.34 -13.03 -5.23
CA LYS A 2 17.54 -11.81 -5.09
C LYS A 2 16.14 -12.11 -5.61
N MET A 3 15.13 -12.00 -4.75
CA MET A 3 13.74 -12.23 -5.15
C MET A 3 13.26 -11.08 -6.02
N GLU A 4 12.63 -11.41 -7.15
CA GLU A 4 11.99 -10.43 -8.04
C GLU A 4 10.52 -10.31 -7.66
N TYR A 5 10.11 -9.14 -7.17
CA TYR A 5 8.71 -8.84 -6.88
C TYR A 5 8.07 -8.07 -8.03
N THR A 6 6.83 -8.43 -8.34
CA THR A 6 6.04 -7.82 -9.42
C THR A 6 5.07 -6.78 -8.90
N SER A 7 4.63 -6.87 -7.65
CA SER A 7 3.79 -5.85 -7.02
C SER A 7 4.06 -5.72 -5.53
N LEU A 8 3.73 -4.53 -5.02
CA LEU A 8 3.69 -4.19 -3.61
C LEU A 8 2.25 -3.80 -3.26
N GLU A 9 1.59 -4.69 -2.54
CA GLU A 9 0.28 -4.43 -1.93
C GLU A 9 0.51 -3.79 -0.56
N LEU A 10 -0.15 -2.68 -0.30
CA LEU A 10 0.04 -1.89 0.91
C LEU A 10 -1.32 -1.43 1.43
N GLN A 11 -1.53 -1.49 2.73
CA GLN A 11 -2.69 -0.86 3.37
C GLN A 11 -2.21 0.17 4.39
N VAL A 12 -2.61 1.42 4.19
CA VAL A 12 -2.43 2.51 5.15
C VAL A 12 -3.55 2.41 6.18
N ILE A 13 -3.21 2.07 7.42
CA ILE A 13 -4.17 1.68 8.45
C ILE A 13 -4.57 2.91 9.26
N SER A 14 -3.63 3.45 10.03
CA SER A 14 -3.88 4.52 10.98
C SER A 14 -2.63 5.31 11.31
N CYS A 15 -2.79 6.45 11.99
CA CYS A 15 -1.70 7.12 12.68
C CYS A 15 -2.11 7.33 14.15
N GLU A 16 -1.18 7.11 15.07
CA GLU A 16 -1.36 7.28 16.52
C GLU A 16 -0.63 8.54 16.99
N ASP A 17 -1.23 9.21 17.98
CA ASP A 17 -0.65 10.35 18.70
C ASP A 17 -0.14 11.48 17.78
N LEU A 18 -0.90 11.77 16.73
CA LEU A 18 -0.61 12.83 15.77
C LEU A 18 -0.64 14.21 16.44
N ARG A 19 0.55 14.77 16.67
CA ARG A 19 0.83 16.07 17.28
C ARG A 19 1.32 17.04 16.21
N ALA A 20 0.40 17.61 15.44
CA ALA A 20 0.69 18.73 14.57
C ALA A 20 0.44 20.05 15.33
N PHE A 21 1.40 21.00 15.24
CA PHE A 21 1.38 22.39 15.73
C PHE A 21 0.10 22.82 16.47
N ASN A 22 0.12 23.07 17.79
CA ASN A 22 -0.92 23.71 18.65
C ASN A 22 -2.43 23.63 18.29
N PHE A 23 -2.88 22.77 17.39
CA PHE A 23 -4.26 22.71 16.93
C PHE A 23 -5.02 21.80 17.89
N PHE A 24 -5.79 22.43 18.77
CA PHE A 24 -6.83 21.78 19.58
C PHE A 24 -8.09 21.41 18.76
N GLN A 25 -8.05 21.56 17.44
CA GLN A 25 -9.18 21.32 16.53
C GLN A 25 -9.13 19.94 15.85
N LYS A 26 -10.29 19.53 15.34
CA LYS A 26 -10.51 18.29 14.59
C LYS A 26 -9.55 18.17 13.38
N LEU A 27 -8.52 17.34 13.51
CA LEU A 27 -7.54 17.08 12.45
C LEU A 27 -8.15 16.21 11.34
N SER A 28 -8.49 16.83 10.22
CA SER A 28 -8.98 16.11 9.03
C SER A 28 -7.80 15.89 8.07
N VAL A 29 -7.08 14.79 8.23
CA VAL A 29 -5.84 14.52 7.47
C VAL A 29 -5.99 13.36 6.49
N PHE A 30 -5.19 13.34 5.44
CA PHE A 30 -5.05 12.22 4.50
C PHE A 30 -3.57 11.89 4.30
N VAL A 31 -3.28 10.68 3.83
CA VAL A 31 -1.93 10.23 3.50
C VAL A 31 -1.79 10.15 2.00
N THR A 32 -0.62 10.57 1.50
CA THR A 32 -0.21 10.18 0.16
C THR A 32 0.99 9.28 0.18
N VAL A 33 0.91 8.23 -0.63
CA VAL A 33 1.94 7.19 -0.72
C VAL A 33 2.53 7.22 -2.11
N SER A 34 3.86 7.19 -2.18
CA SER A 34 4.61 7.20 -3.43
C SER A 34 5.96 6.51 -3.24
N ILE A 35 6.48 5.91 -4.31
CA ILE A 35 7.87 5.46 -4.36
C ILE A 35 8.72 6.64 -4.88
N VAL A 36 9.79 6.97 -4.16
CA VAL A 36 10.70 8.07 -4.53
C VAL A 36 12.12 7.54 -4.66
N ALA A 37 12.89 8.13 -5.58
CA ALA A 37 14.33 7.91 -5.62
C ALA A 37 15.00 8.58 -4.41
N GLY A 38 15.99 7.91 -3.83
CA GLY A 38 16.80 8.47 -2.75
C GLY A 38 17.58 9.71 -3.20
N ASP A 39 17.91 10.56 -2.22
CA ASP A 39 18.60 11.82 -2.44
C ASP A 39 19.90 11.59 -3.24
N GLY A 40 20.05 12.30 -4.36
CA GLY A 40 21.24 12.23 -5.23
C GLY A 40 21.20 11.22 -6.37
N ARG A 41 20.14 10.41 -6.53
CA ARG A 41 20.00 9.55 -7.72
C ARG A 41 19.28 10.28 -8.87
N LYS A 42 19.81 10.14 -10.09
CA LYS A 42 19.14 10.61 -11.32
C LYS A 42 17.70 10.07 -11.35
N LYS A 43 16.75 10.85 -11.87
CA LYS A 43 15.35 10.43 -12.06
C LYS A 43 15.32 9.06 -12.73
N GLN A 44 15.03 8.00 -11.96
CA GLN A 44 14.87 6.67 -12.52
C GLN A 44 13.54 6.65 -13.29
N PRO A 45 13.51 6.12 -14.52
CA PRO A 45 12.35 6.23 -15.41
C PRO A 45 11.25 5.22 -15.09
N TYR A 46 11.18 4.66 -13.88
CA TYR A 46 10.18 3.64 -13.57
C TYR A 46 8.78 4.27 -13.44
N PRO A 47 7.76 3.69 -14.09
CA PRO A 47 6.38 4.18 -14.00
C PRO A 47 5.89 4.32 -12.56
N ALA A 48 6.29 3.41 -11.67
CA ALA A 48 5.92 3.40 -10.26
C ALA A 48 6.38 4.65 -9.48
N LEU A 49 7.44 5.35 -9.92
CA LEU A 49 7.90 6.59 -9.29
C LEU A 49 6.99 7.79 -9.62
N GLN A 50 6.18 7.67 -10.67
CA GLN A 50 5.20 8.71 -11.05
C GLN A 50 3.84 8.49 -10.39
N LEU A 51 3.60 7.29 -9.87
CA LEU A 51 2.34 6.92 -9.23
C LEU A 51 2.29 7.46 -7.80
N ARG A 52 1.21 8.17 -7.49
CA ARG A 52 0.94 8.69 -6.15
C ARG A 52 -0.47 8.33 -5.73
N HIS A 53 -0.59 7.49 -4.71
CA HIS A 53 -1.88 7.15 -4.12
C HIS A 53 -2.24 8.17 -3.05
N ARG A 54 -3.54 8.39 -2.88
CA ARG A 54 -4.10 9.28 -1.85
C ARG A 54 -5.21 8.56 -1.13
N THR A 55 -5.11 8.47 0.19
CA THR A 55 -6.20 7.97 1.02
C THR A 55 -7.36 8.97 1.06
N PRO A 56 -8.58 8.53 1.41
CA PRO A 56 -9.63 9.43 1.83
C PRO A 56 -9.16 10.33 3.00
N THR A 57 -9.78 11.49 3.15
CA THR A 57 -9.57 12.30 4.36
C THR A 57 -10.21 11.58 5.55
N SER A 58 -9.45 11.46 6.64
CA SER A 58 -9.90 10.82 7.88
C SER A 58 -11.14 11.54 8.42
N LYS A 59 -12.13 10.73 8.83
CA LYS A 59 -13.39 11.21 9.39
C LYS A 59 -13.29 11.20 10.92
N GLY A 60 -12.47 12.06 11.52
CA GLY A 60 -12.30 12.04 12.97
C GLY A 60 -11.43 13.16 13.48
N GLY A 61 -11.88 13.86 14.52
CA GLY A 61 -11.16 15.02 15.07
C GLY A 61 -10.15 14.73 16.15
N HIS A 62 -9.68 13.49 16.21
CA HIS A 62 -8.76 13.05 17.24
C HIS A 62 -7.36 12.93 16.67
N ARG A 63 -6.37 12.81 17.55
CA ARG A 63 -4.96 12.62 17.19
C ARG A 63 -4.69 11.23 16.59
N ASN A 64 -5.71 10.40 16.41
CA ASN A 64 -5.62 9.02 15.97
C ASN A 64 -6.44 8.81 14.67
N PRO A 65 -6.04 9.39 13.53
CA PRO A 65 -6.78 9.19 12.28
C PRO A 65 -6.65 7.75 11.78
N GLU A 66 -7.74 7.24 11.20
CA GLU A 66 -7.80 5.95 10.55
C GLU A 66 -8.24 6.09 9.10
N TRP A 67 -7.65 5.27 8.23
CA TRP A 67 -7.92 5.27 6.79
C TRP A 67 -8.30 3.89 6.27
N ASN A 68 -7.61 2.84 6.73
CA ASN A 68 -7.80 1.46 6.27
C ASN A 68 -7.87 1.34 4.74
N HIS A 69 -6.97 2.05 4.04
CA HIS A 69 -7.02 2.21 2.60
C HIS A 69 -5.90 1.42 1.91
N GLU A 70 -6.29 0.60 0.95
CA GLU A 70 -5.38 -0.25 0.18
C GLU A 70 -4.84 0.50 -1.04
N VAL A 71 -3.56 0.29 -1.32
CA VAL A 71 -2.82 0.85 -2.45
C VAL A 71 -1.91 -0.23 -3.02
N GLU A 72 -1.68 -0.20 -4.32
CA GLU A 72 -0.86 -1.19 -5.01
C GLU A 72 0.12 -0.48 -5.94
N PHE A 73 1.39 -0.88 -5.88
CA PHE A 73 2.42 -0.43 -6.81
C PHE A 73 2.87 -1.58 -7.70
N ASP A 74 2.95 -1.33 -9.00
CA ASP A 74 3.58 -2.24 -9.96
C ASP A 74 5.12 -2.12 -9.84
N LEU A 75 5.76 -3.20 -9.43
CA LEU A 75 7.21 -3.30 -9.31
C LEU A 75 7.86 -4.06 -10.49
N SER A 76 7.08 -4.53 -11.47
CA SER A 76 7.56 -5.36 -12.59
C SER A 76 8.67 -4.72 -13.41
N ALA A 77 8.68 -3.38 -13.52
CA ALA A 77 9.71 -2.62 -14.21
C ALA A 77 10.94 -2.30 -13.34
N ILE A 78 10.87 -2.52 -12.02
CA ILE A 78 11.94 -2.19 -11.08
C ILE A 78 12.84 -3.41 -10.86
N LEU A 79 14.11 -3.26 -11.21
CA LEU A 79 15.11 -4.31 -11.03
C LEU A 79 15.53 -4.43 -9.55
N PRO A 80 15.80 -5.64 -9.02
CA PRO A 80 16.24 -5.83 -7.64
C PRO A 80 17.53 -5.08 -7.25
N GLN A 81 18.34 -4.67 -8.23
CA GLN A 81 19.54 -3.86 -8.02
C GLN A 81 19.23 -2.39 -7.69
N ASP A 82 18.04 -1.90 -8.02
CA ASP A 82 17.63 -0.52 -7.81
C ASP A 82 16.90 -0.29 -6.49
N TYR A 83 16.41 -1.35 -5.83
CA TYR A 83 15.76 -1.26 -4.51
C TYR A 83 16.54 -0.45 -3.47
N PRO A 84 17.89 -0.56 -3.35
CA PRO A 84 18.67 0.27 -2.41
C PRO A 84 18.58 1.78 -2.66
N GLY A 85 18.16 2.18 -3.86
CA GLY A 85 18.01 3.57 -4.26
C GLY A 85 16.59 4.10 -4.19
N LEU A 86 15.63 3.27 -3.77
CA LEU A 86 14.22 3.61 -3.76
C LEU A 86 13.71 3.60 -2.33
N SER A 87 12.83 4.54 -2.03
CA SER A 87 12.18 4.65 -0.73
C SER A 87 10.67 4.76 -0.90
N LEU A 88 9.94 4.04 -0.06
CA LEU A 88 8.51 4.23 0.08
C LEU A 88 8.28 5.43 1.01
N LYS A 89 7.64 6.46 0.48
CA LYS A 89 7.33 7.69 1.18
C LYS A 89 5.84 7.75 1.50
N PHE A 90 5.54 7.92 2.78
CA PHE A 90 4.22 8.27 3.28
C PHE A 90 4.25 9.72 3.74
N ASP A 91 3.42 10.55 3.14
CA ASP A 91 3.35 11.97 3.45
C ASP A 91 1.95 12.28 3.98
N VAL A 92 1.88 12.62 5.27
CA VAL A 92 0.62 12.97 5.93
C VAL A 92 0.35 14.44 5.66
N ARG A 93 -0.84 14.72 5.12
CA ARG A 93 -1.22 16.05 4.65
C ARG A 93 -2.53 16.52 5.22
N LEU A 94 -2.59 17.83 5.45
CA LEU A 94 -3.80 18.55 5.81
C LEU A 94 -4.36 19.23 4.55
N PRO A 95 -5.66 19.07 4.23
CA PRO A 95 -6.34 19.90 3.24
C PRO A 95 -6.23 21.37 3.63
N SER A 96 -5.97 22.23 2.66
CA SER A 96 -6.00 23.68 2.83
C SER A 96 -6.90 24.29 1.76
N VAL A 97 -7.28 25.55 1.94
CA VAL A 97 -8.03 26.31 0.92
C VAL A 97 -7.27 26.31 -0.41
N VAL A 98 -5.94 26.34 -0.35
CA VAL A 98 -5.05 26.24 -1.52
C VAL A 98 -4.29 24.90 -1.46
N GLY A 99 -4.96 23.83 -1.86
CA GLY A 99 -4.35 22.51 -2.01
C GLY A 99 -4.19 21.73 -0.70
N SER A 100 -2.94 21.41 -0.33
CA SER A 100 -2.66 20.62 0.87
C SER A 100 -1.28 20.92 1.44
N ARG A 101 -1.17 20.97 2.76
CA ARG A 101 0.09 21.17 3.48
C ARG A 101 0.60 19.82 4.02
N SER A 102 1.88 19.53 3.84
CA SER A 102 2.52 18.40 4.55
C SER A 102 2.71 18.75 6.02
N ILE A 103 2.39 17.81 6.90
CA ILE A 103 2.59 17.96 8.35
C ILE A 103 3.70 17.05 8.87
N GLY A 104 4.02 15.99 8.13
CA GLY A 104 5.12 15.09 8.42
C GLY A 104 5.12 13.89 7.49
N GLU A 105 6.23 13.18 7.50
CA GLU A 105 6.47 12.06 6.62
C GLU A 105 7.15 10.87 7.31
N VAL A 106 6.93 9.70 6.74
CA VAL A 106 7.68 8.48 6.99
C VAL A 106 8.35 8.11 5.67
N ARG A 107 9.65 7.83 5.72
CA ARG A 107 10.39 7.22 4.61
C ARG A 107 10.98 5.90 5.10
N THR A 108 10.78 4.85 4.32
CA THR A 108 11.39 3.53 4.54
C THR A 108 12.05 3.06 3.26
N SER A 109 13.20 2.40 3.35
CA SER A 109 13.88 1.89 2.16
C SER A 109 13.10 0.74 1.55
N LEU A 110 12.97 0.70 0.22
CA LEU A 110 12.34 -0.44 -0.45
C LEU A 110 13.18 -1.71 -0.23
N GLN A 111 14.50 -1.58 -0.14
CA GLN A 111 15.40 -2.69 0.18
C GLN A 111 15.16 -3.27 1.58
N GLU A 112 14.89 -2.41 2.58
CA GLU A 112 14.57 -2.84 3.95
C GLU A 112 13.28 -3.68 3.95
N LEU A 113 12.22 -3.18 3.32
CA LEU A 113 10.94 -3.90 3.21
C LEU A 113 11.10 -5.26 2.52
N VAL A 114 11.93 -5.32 1.47
CA VAL A 114 12.22 -6.55 0.73
C VAL A 114 13.02 -7.55 1.57
N ASN A 115 14.04 -7.10 2.29
CA ASN A 115 14.89 -7.97 3.10
C ASN A 115 14.16 -8.56 4.31
N GLU A 116 13.22 -7.81 4.89
CA GLU A 116 12.44 -8.26 6.04
C GLU A 116 11.19 -9.06 5.67
N PHE A 117 10.83 -9.11 4.38
CA PHE A 117 9.67 -9.84 3.94
C PHE A 117 9.93 -11.35 3.96
N ASN A 118 9.04 -12.08 4.63
CA ASN A 118 9.14 -13.52 4.86
C ASN A 118 8.09 -14.35 4.11
N GLY A 119 7.42 -13.76 3.10
CA GLY A 119 6.34 -14.41 2.33
C GLY A 119 4.92 -14.18 2.88
N THR A 120 4.77 -13.58 4.06
CA THR A 120 3.46 -13.26 4.65
C THR A 120 3.25 -11.76 4.82
N VAL A 121 1.99 -11.34 5.00
CA VAL A 121 1.66 -9.93 5.26
C VAL A 121 2.42 -9.41 6.48
N GLN A 122 3.14 -8.31 6.30
CA GLN A 122 3.98 -7.70 7.32
C GLN A 122 3.32 -6.44 7.87
N PHE A 123 3.23 -6.31 9.19
CA PHE A 123 2.77 -5.10 9.87
C PHE A 123 3.96 -4.24 10.27
N ARG A 124 3.85 -2.92 10.08
CA ARG A 124 4.91 -1.96 10.36
C ARG A 124 4.37 -0.73 11.08
N ARG A 125 5.19 -0.23 12.01
CA ARG A 125 4.91 0.95 12.83
C ARG A 125 6.13 1.85 12.74
N TYR A 126 5.99 2.99 12.07
CA TYR A 126 7.10 3.93 11.88
C TYR A 126 6.76 5.27 12.49
N GLN A 127 7.76 5.87 13.14
CA GLN A 127 7.62 7.20 13.71
C GLN A 127 7.47 8.24 12.60
N LEU A 128 6.34 8.96 12.62
CA LEU A 128 6.07 10.08 11.75
C LEU A 128 6.88 11.28 12.23
N LYS A 129 7.68 11.86 11.34
CA LYS A 129 8.53 13.01 11.66
C LYS A 129 8.09 14.24 10.88
N ASN A 130 8.12 15.41 11.53
CA ASN A 130 7.95 16.67 10.83
C ASN A 130 9.26 17.11 10.14
N ASP A 131 9.23 18.27 9.48
CA ASP A 131 10.41 18.81 8.78
C ASP A 131 11.61 19.10 9.71
N ASP A 132 11.36 19.33 11.00
CA ASP A 132 12.41 19.50 12.03
C ASP A 132 13.00 18.16 12.51
N GLY A 133 12.54 17.04 11.95
CA GLY A 133 12.90 15.68 12.39
C GLY A 133 12.24 15.23 13.69
N LYS A 134 11.38 16.05 14.30
CA LYS A 134 10.68 15.73 15.55
C LYS A 134 9.59 14.69 15.31
N GLY A 135 9.53 13.71 16.20
CA GLY A 135 8.46 12.72 16.25
C GLY A 135 7.09 13.31 16.59
N ILE A 136 6.19 13.32 15.61
CA ILE A 136 4.84 13.87 15.77
C ILE A 136 3.75 12.80 15.77
N GLY A 137 4.08 11.51 15.67
CA GLY A 137 3.10 10.42 15.75
C GLY A 137 3.73 9.10 15.31
N VAL A 138 2.91 8.07 15.20
CA VAL A 138 3.32 6.75 14.68
C VAL A 138 2.36 6.35 13.57
N LEU A 139 2.88 6.10 12.37
CA LEU A 139 2.11 5.60 11.23
C LEU A 139 2.11 4.06 11.25
N ASN A 140 0.92 3.48 11.18
CA ASN A 140 0.71 2.05 11.06
C ASN A 140 0.29 1.68 9.64
N PHE A 141 0.99 0.71 9.05
CA PHE A 141 0.62 0.14 7.76
C PHE A 141 0.96 -1.34 7.73
N ARG A 142 0.33 -2.06 6.80
CA ARG A 142 0.76 -3.42 6.46
C ARG A 142 1.12 -3.50 4.99
N TYR A 143 2.02 -4.40 4.64
CA TYR A 143 2.41 -4.62 3.25
C TYR A 143 2.59 -6.11 2.94
N LYS A 144 2.48 -6.43 1.65
CA LYS A 144 2.78 -7.72 1.07
C LYS A 144 3.47 -7.51 -0.27
N LEU A 145 4.54 -8.27 -0.50
CA LEU A 145 5.22 -8.31 -1.79
C LEU A 145 4.79 -9.58 -2.54
N CYS A 146 4.45 -9.44 -3.82
CA CYS A 146 3.97 -10.55 -4.65
C CYS A 146 4.96 -10.80 -5.81
N GLY A 147 5.51 -12.01 -5.87
CA GLY A 147 6.46 -12.44 -6.90
C GLY A 147 5.78 -13.11 -8.10
N LYS A 148 6.58 -13.43 -9.13
CA LYS A 148 6.11 -14.16 -10.33
C LYS A 148 5.55 -15.56 -9.99
N SER A 149 6.04 -16.21 -8.93
CA SER A 149 5.59 -17.53 -8.49
C SER A 149 4.23 -17.52 -7.78
N ASP A 150 3.83 -16.39 -7.18
CA ASP A 150 2.57 -16.29 -6.41
C ASP A 150 1.33 -16.16 -7.31
N LYS A 151 1.51 -15.76 -8.58
CA LYS A 151 0.40 -15.60 -9.54
C LYS A 151 -0.08 -16.92 -10.16
N VAL A 152 0.76 -17.96 -10.19
CA VAL A 152 0.41 -19.26 -10.80
C VAL A 152 -0.67 -19.98 -9.99
N ASP A 153 -0.67 -19.83 -8.66
CA ASP A 153 -1.66 -20.48 -7.78
C ASP A 153 -3.05 -19.80 -7.85
N ASN A 154 -3.09 -18.47 -8.05
CA ASN A 154 -4.33 -17.71 -8.06
C ASN A 154 -5.07 -17.74 -9.42
N GLU A 155 -4.37 -18.01 -10.52
CA GLU A 155 -5.00 -18.19 -11.85
C GLU A 155 -5.73 -19.54 -11.96
N LEU A 156 -5.18 -20.60 -11.34
CA LEU A 156 -5.82 -21.92 -11.24
C LEU A 156 -7.08 -21.90 -10.36
N ALA A 157 -7.16 -21.02 -9.36
CA ALA A 157 -8.35 -20.87 -8.51
C ALA A 157 -9.52 -20.14 -9.20
N ARG A 158 -9.24 -19.36 -10.26
CA ARG A 158 -10.27 -18.57 -10.97
C ARG A 158 -10.97 -19.35 -12.08
N ILE A 159 -10.38 -20.44 -12.55
CA ILE A 159 -10.96 -21.35 -13.55
C ILE A 159 -11.67 -22.49 -12.81
N LYS A 160 -12.81 -22.21 -12.15
CA LYS A 160 -13.77 -23.29 -11.86
C LYS A 160 -14.49 -23.64 -13.17
N PRO A 161 -14.43 -24.89 -13.66
CA PRO A 161 -15.30 -25.31 -14.73
C PRO A 161 -16.75 -25.34 -14.20
N SER A 162 -17.58 -24.41 -14.67
CA SER A 162 -19.02 -24.60 -14.65
C SER A 162 -19.35 -25.72 -15.62
N SER A 163 -19.49 -26.95 -15.10
CA SER A 163 -20.02 -28.06 -15.88
C SER A 163 -20.91 -28.94 -15.02
N ARG A 164 -22.20 -28.66 -15.09
CA ARG A 164 -23.15 -29.67 -15.54
C ARG A 164 -24.48 -29.00 -15.94
N ALA A 165 -24.67 -28.84 -17.25
CA ALA A 165 -26.00 -28.79 -17.82
C ALA A 165 -26.58 -30.22 -17.81
N PRO A 166 -27.83 -30.45 -17.39
CA PRO A 166 -28.53 -31.69 -17.71
C PRO A 166 -29.19 -31.54 -19.08
N VAL A 167 -28.88 -32.45 -20.01
CA VAL A 167 -29.60 -32.63 -21.28
C VAL A 167 -30.04 -34.10 -21.42
N PRO A 168 -31.14 -34.37 -22.15
CA PRO A 168 -32.28 -35.13 -21.63
C PRO A 168 -32.58 -36.43 -22.40
N GLY A 169 -33.48 -37.26 -21.84
CA GLY A 169 -34.13 -38.37 -22.55
C GLY A 169 -34.71 -39.40 -21.55
N HIS A 170 -36.03 -39.56 -21.43
CA HIS A 170 -36.94 -40.43 -22.21
C HIS A 170 -36.90 -41.92 -21.82
N ASP A 171 -37.95 -42.43 -21.15
CA ASP A 171 -38.89 -43.41 -21.75
C ASP A 171 -40.10 -43.63 -20.81
N ALA A 172 -41.22 -43.95 -21.44
CA ALA A 172 -42.54 -44.22 -20.89
C ALA A 172 -42.60 -45.50 -20.04
N THR A 173 -43.64 -45.64 -19.20
CA THR A 173 -44.73 -46.65 -19.33
C THR A 173 -45.48 -46.85 -18.00
N ASN A 174 -46.79 -46.54 -18.04
CA ASN A 174 -48.01 -47.07 -17.37
C ASN A 174 -48.03 -47.83 -16.02
N PHE A 175 -49.25 -47.76 -15.44
CA PHE A 175 -49.94 -48.58 -14.41
C PHE A 175 -49.75 -48.08 -12.97
N SER A 176 -50.78 -47.83 -12.15
CA SER A 176 -52.23 -48.16 -12.18
C SER A 176 -53.04 -47.06 -11.49
#